data_AF-A0A4V1SEW1-F1
#
_entry.id   AF-A0A4V1SEW1-F1
#
_cell.length_a   1.000
_cell.length_b   1.000
_cell.length_c   1.000
_cell.angle_alpha   90.00
_cell.angle_beta   90.00
_cell.angle_gamma   90.00
#
_symmetry.space_group_name_H-M   'P 1'
#
loop_
_entity.id
_entity.type
_entity.pdbx_description
1 polymer ?
#
loop_
_entity_poly.entity_id
_entity_poly.type
_entity_poly.pdbx_seq_one_letter_code
_entity_poly.pdbx_strand_id
1 'polypeptide(L)'
;MKISLPFSPIPGILGFLAMTAIGWAISQSIPPPSPATRDLAITGKIDRKRSAGSRSERDLAAAQVGAIRSKGSPEERLRSTIALANSIPASEFAVWTEGDRFDFREGPELSIFRMIIFERWIKEAPETLIPWAGKNNYGQAGRALSS
;
A
#
# COMPACT_ATOMS: atom_id res chain seq x y z
N MET A 1 -18.95 13.62 52.50
CA MET A 1 -19.04 12.20 52.91
C MET A 1 -19.96 11.52 51.89
N LYS A 2 -19.63 10.47 51.15
CA LYS A 2 -18.49 9.54 51.07
C LYS A 2 -18.29 9.22 49.58
N ILE A 3 -17.07 9.34 49.10
CA ILE A 3 -16.60 8.89 47.79
C ILE A 3 -16.31 7.41 47.94
N SER A 4 -16.85 6.58 47.04
CA SER A 4 -16.45 5.17 46.90
C SER A 4 -16.36 4.80 45.43
N LEU A 5 -15.14 4.85 44.90
CA LEU A 5 -14.70 4.16 43.68
C LEU A 5 -14.30 2.72 44.05
N PRO A 6 -14.75 1.71 43.30
CA PRO A 6 -13.97 0.49 43.13
C PRO A 6 -13.22 0.55 41.80
N PHE A 7 -11.95 0.93 41.87
CA PHE A 7 -10.94 0.60 40.86
C PHE A 7 -10.82 -0.93 40.79
N SER A 8 -10.98 -1.53 39.62
CA SER A 8 -10.45 -2.88 39.35
C SER A 8 -10.18 -3.06 37.85
N PRO A 9 -9.06 -3.72 37.47
CA PRO A 9 -8.42 -3.54 36.17
C PRO A 9 -8.98 -4.43 35.04
N ILE A 10 -9.02 -3.82 33.85
CA ILE A 10 -8.88 -4.37 32.49
C ILE A 10 -8.78 -5.92 32.41
N PRO A 11 -9.87 -6.65 32.14
CA PRO A 11 -9.82 -8.05 31.72
C PRO A 11 -9.90 -8.11 30.20
N GLY A 12 -8.77 -8.21 29.51
CA GLY A 12 -8.81 -8.33 28.05
C GLY A 12 -7.47 -8.55 27.33
N ILE A 13 -6.33 -8.47 28.03
CA ILE A 13 -5.00 -8.71 27.45
C ILE A 13 -4.65 -10.22 27.48
N LEU A 14 -5.63 -11.12 27.56
CA LEU A 14 -5.41 -12.58 27.65
C LEU A 14 -5.91 -13.40 26.45
N GLY A 15 -6.13 -12.77 25.30
CA GLY A 15 -6.53 -13.44 24.06
C GLY A 15 -5.42 -13.68 23.03
N PHE A 16 -4.18 -13.23 23.30
CA PHE A 16 -3.10 -13.16 22.30
C PHE A 16 -2.06 -14.30 22.38
N LEU A 17 -2.19 -15.26 23.31
CA LEU A 17 -1.16 -16.29 23.59
C LEU A 17 -1.51 -17.73 23.14
N ALA A 18 -2.56 -17.93 22.34
CA ALA A 18 -3.01 -19.27 21.92
C ALA A 18 -2.69 -19.64 20.45
N MET A 19 -1.91 -18.84 19.72
CA MET A 19 -1.66 -19.03 18.26
C MET A 19 -0.19 -19.17 17.86
N THR A 20 0.68 -19.71 18.74
CA THR A 20 2.10 -19.97 18.43
C THR A 20 2.52 -21.44 18.50
N ALA A 21 1.62 -22.37 18.86
CA ALA A 21 1.98 -23.78 19.07
C ALA A 21 1.69 -24.72 17.88
N ILE A 22 1.03 -24.28 16.81
CA ILE A 22 0.65 -25.17 15.69
C ILE A 22 1.77 -25.32 14.64
N GLY A 23 2.81 -24.46 14.68
CA GLY A 23 3.90 -24.48 13.69
C GLY A 23 5.00 -25.53 13.92
N TRP A 24 5.11 -26.14 15.10
CA TRP A 24 6.25 -27.01 15.45
C TRP A 24 6.01 -28.50 15.23
N ALA A 25 4.76 -28.94 15.10
CA ALA A 25 4.43 -30.37 14.96
C ALA A 25 4.53 -30.92 13.52
N ILE A 26 4.68 -30.05 12.50
CA ILE A 26 4.77 -30.46 11.09
C ILE A 26 6.24 -30.64 10.63
N SER A 27 7.22 -30.26 11.46
CA SER A 27 8.64 -30.27 11.09
C SER A 27 9.39 -31.59 11.37
N GLN A 28 8.77 -32.60 12.01
CA GLN A 28 9.47 -33.81 12.46
C GLN A 28 9.38 -35.02 11.51
N SER A 29 8.75 -34.88 10.35
CA SER A 29 8.55 -35.99 9.40
C SER A 29 9.58 -36.08 8.28
N ILE A 30 10.73 -35.40 8.37
CA ILE A 30 11.76 -35.44 7.33
C ILE A 30 12.89 -36.39 7.77
N PRO A 31 13.03 -37.59 7.19
CA PRO A 31 14.19 -38.43 7.46
C PRO A 31 15.48 -37.75 6.93
N PRO A 32 16.64 -37.96 7.58
CA PRO A 32 17.89 -37.31 7.20
C PRO A 32 18.33 -37.73 5.78
N PRO A 33 18.78 -36.80 4.92
CA PRO A 33 19.28 -37.16 3.60
C PRO A 33 20.64 -37.84 3.70
N SER A 34 20.73 -39.02 3.07
CA SER A 34 21.96 -39.75 2.75
C SER A 34 22.97 -38.85 2.02
N PRO A 35 24.29 -38.99 2.23
CA PRO A 35 25.30 -38.11 1.64
C PRO A 35 25.60 -38.55 0.20
N ALA A 36 24.63 -38.39 -0.68
CA ALA A 36 24.81 -38.58 -2.11
C ALA A 36 23.83 -37.66 -2.82
N THR A 37 24.31 -36.46 -3.16
CA THR A 37 24.05 -35.70 -4.38
C THR A 37 24.45 -34.26 -4.11
N ARG A 38 25.72 -33.96 -4.38
CA ARG A 38 26.12 -32.62 -4.79
C ARG A 38 25.39 -32.37 -6.10
N ASP A 39 24.29 -31.63 -6.09
CA ASP A 39 23.88 -30.86 -7.25
C ASP A 39 22.74 -29.91 -6.93
N LEU A 40 22.79 -28.74 -7.60
CA LEU A 40 21.77 -27.69 -7.67
C LEU A 40 21.70 -26.68 -6.52
N ALA A 41 22.75 -25.85 -6.44
CA ALA A 41 22.62 -24.46 -6.05
C ALA A 41 21.82 -23.67 -7.11
N ILE A 42 20.50 -23.85 -7.19
CA ILE A 42 19.61 -23.00 -8.02
C ILE A 42 18.32 -22.69 -7.26
N THR A 43 18.40 -21.98 -6.13
CA THR A 43 17.20 -21.38 -5.51
C THR A 43 17.54 -20.07 -4.79
N GLY A 44 18.33 -19.20 -5.43
CA GLY A 44 18.69 -17.88 -4.87
C GLY A 44 18.49 -16.70 -5.82
N LYS A 45 18.01 -16.93 -7.05
CA LYS A 45 17.96 -15.89 -8.10
C LYS A 45 16.58 -15.30 -8.39
N ILE A 46 15.50 -15.83 -7.82
CA ILE A 46 14.14 -15.39 -8.15
C ILE A 46 13.71 -14.17 -7.30
N ASP A 47 14.11 -14.08 -6.03
CA ASP A 47 13.70 -12.97 -5.16
C ASP A 47 14.39 -11.63 -5.49
N ARG A 48 15.61 -11.66 -6.02
CA ARG A 48 16.39 -10.42 -6.23
C ARG A 48 15.86 -9.57 -7.40
N LYS A 49 15.05 -10.14 -8.31
CA LYS A 49 14.52 -9.44 -9.49
C LYS A 49 13.32 -8.53 -9.17
N ARG A 50 12.47 -8.91 -8.20
CA ARG A 50 11.27 -8.14 -7.82
C ARG A 50 11.63 -6.84 -7.08
N SER A 51 12.69 -6.87 -6.26
CA SER A 51 13.18 -5.69 -5.55
C SER A 51 13.80 -4.64 -6.49
N ALA A 52 14.53 -5.07 -7.52
CA ALA A 52 15.13 -4.15 -8.50
C ALA A 52 14.09 -3.44 -9.37
N GLY A 53 13.03 -4.14 -9.81
CA GLY A 53 11.96 -3.55 -10.62
C GLY A 53 11.13 -2.50 -9.86
N SER A 54 10.78 -2.79 -8.59
CA SER A 54 10.01 -1.87 -7.76
C SER A 54 10.73 -0.54 -7.49
N ARG A 55 12.06 -0.57 -7.33
CA ARG A 55 12.87 0.64 -7.17
C ARG A 55 12.87 1.46 -8.47
N SER A 56 13.09 0.80 -9.61
CA SER A 56 13.10 1.47 -10.91
C SER A 56 11.78 2.18 -11.24
N GLU A 57 10.63 1.57 -10.96
CA GLU A 57 9.32 2.21 -11.20
C GLU A 57 9.09 3.42 -10.30
N ARG A 58 9.51 3.33 -9.03
CA ARG A 58 9.44 4.46 -8.10
C ARG A 58 10.32 5.61 -8.57
N ASP A 59 11.51 5.32 -9.09
CA ASP A 59 12.44 6.32 -9.60
C ASP A 59 11.86 7.03 -10.85
N LEU A 60 11.16 6.30 -11.72
CA LEU A 60 10.45 6.87 -12.87
C LEU A 60 9.28 7.77 -12.42
N ALA A 61 8.47 7.32 -11.47
CA ALA A 61 7.39 8.14 -10.91
C ALA A 61 7.94 9.41 -10.25
N ALA A 62 9.03 9.29 -9.49
CA ALA A 62 9.71 10.43 -8.87
C ALA A 62 10.26 11.42 -9.91
N ALA A 63 10.83 10.92 -11.02
CA ALA A 63 11.28 11.76 -12.12
C ALA A 63 10.13 12.50 -12.81
N GLN A 64 9.00 11.81 -13.06
CA GLN A 64 7.81 12.43 -13.65
C GLN A 64 7.22 13.52 -12.74
N VAL A 65 7.08 13.24 -11.45
CA VAL A 65 6.58 14.21 -10.47
C VAL A 65 7.58 15.37 -10.30
N GLY A 66 8.87 15.09 -10.31
CA GLY A 66 9.93 16.10 -10.32
C GLY A 66 9.82 17.06 -11.51
N ALA A 67 9.55 16.53 -12.70
CA ALA A 67 9.34 17.32 -13.91
C ALA A 67 8.07 18.19 -13.86
N ILE A 68 7.04 17.76 -13.12
CA ILE A 68 5.86 18.59 -12.86
C ILE A 68 6.22 19.71 -11.89
N ARG A 69 6.93 19.40 -10.79
CA ARG A 69 7.34 20.40 -9.79
C ARG A 69 8.26 21.48 -10.38
N SER A 70 9.11 21.13 -11.34
CA SER A 70 10.03 22.08 -11.98
C SER A 70 9.34 23.08 -12.90
N LYS A 71 8.03 22.95 -13.18
CA LYS A 71 7.31 23.93 -13.99
C LYS A 71 7.06 25.21 -13.20
N GLY A 72 7.39 26.34 -13.83
CA GLY A 72 7.40 27.65 -13.18
C GLY A 72 6.02 28.24 -12.91
N SER A 73 5.00 27.86 -13.70
CA SER A 73 3.63 28.36 -13.52
C SER A 73 2.71 27.32 -12.87
N PRO A 74 1.83 27.72 -11.93
CA PRO A 74 0.83 26.83 -11.34
C PRO A 74 -0.06 26.16 -12.40
N GLU A 75 -0.43 26.89 -13.45
CA GLU A 75 -1.27 26.38 -14.52
C GLU A 75 -0.61 25.23 -15.29
N GLU A 76 0.69 25.35 -15.59
CA GLU A 76 1.43 24.28 -16.23
C GLU A 76 1.59 23.05 -15.33
N ARG A 77 1.76 23.25 -14.02
CA ARG A 77 1.79 22.14 -13.05
C ARG A 77 0.47 21.39 -13.03
N LEU A 78 -0.65 22.12 -12.99
CA LEU A 78 -2.00 21.57 -13.06
C LEU A 78 -2.22 20.78 -14.36
N ARG A 79 -1.94 21.38 -15.53
CA ARG A 79 -2.09 20.70 -16.83
C ARG A 79 -1.26 19.42 -16.89
N SER A 80 -0.04 19.44 -16.36
CA SER A 80 0.85 18.27 -16.36
C SER A 80 0.41 17.20 -15.37
N THR A 81 -0.17 17.61 -14.25
CA THR A 81 -0.77 16.71 -13.27
C THR A 81 -1.98 15.98 -13.87
N ILE A 82 -2.84 16.71 -14.58
CA ILE A 82 -3.98 16.13 -15.30
C ILE A 82 -3.47 15.14 -16.36
N ALA A 83 -2.45 15.51 -17.13
CA ALA A 83 -1.86 14.63 -18.15
C ALA A 83 -1.29 13.34 -17.52
N LEU A 84 -0.59 13.45 -16.39
CA LEU A 84 -0.09 12.29 -15.65
C LEU A 84 -1.22 11.42 -15.12
N ALA A 85 -2.24 12.02 -14.50
CA ALA A 85 -3.38 11.28 -13.95
C ALA A 85 -4.14 10.49 -15.03
N ASN A 86 -4.19 10.99 -16.27
CA ASN A 86 -4.81 10.31 -17.40
C ASN A 86 -3.92 9.26 -18.09
N SER A 87 -2.60 9.30 -17.91
CA SER A 87 -1.68 8.31 -18.52
C SER A 87 -1.49 7.06 -17.68
N ILE A 88 -1.83 7.12 -16.38
CA ILE A 88 -1.69 5.97 -15.47
C ILE A 88 -2.69 4.86 -15.85
N PRO A 89 -2.24 3.60 -16.00
CA PRO A 89 -3.12 2.47 -16.25
C PRO A 89 -3.90 2.09 -14.99
N ALA A 90 -5.12 1.57 -15.17
CA ALA A 90 -6.00 1.23 -14.05
C ALA A 90 -5.40 0.20 -13.07
N SER A 91 -4.55 -0.70 -13.55
CA SER A 91 -3.82 -1.67 -12.72
C SER A 91 -2.88 -1.03 -11.71
N GLU A 92 -2.49 0.24 -11.90
CA GLU A 92 -1.56 0.95 -11.03
C GLU A 92 -2.22 1.96 -10.10
N PHE A 93 -3.53 2.22 -10.20
CA PHE A 93 -4.21 3.25 -9.39
C PHE A 93 -4.00 3.06 -7.88
N ALA A 94 -4.08 1.82 -7.38
CA ALA A 94 -3.81 1.51 -5.98
C ALA A 94 -2.38 1.88 -5.57
N VAL A 95 -1.40 1.60 -6.41
CA VAL A 95 0.01 1.84 -6.10
C VAL A 95 0.32 3.34 -6.10
N TRP A 96 -0.27 4.09 -7.01
CA TRP A 96 -0.15 5.56 -7.04
C TRP A 96 -0.83 6.24 -5.85
N THR A 97 -1.88 5.61 -5.31
CA THR A 97 -2.65 6.16 -4.18
C THR A 97 -2.08 5.75 -2.80
N GLU A 98 -1.57 4.52 -2.64
CA GLU A 98 -0.96 4.04 -1.37
C GLU A 98 0.52 4.42 -1.22
N GLY A 99 1.25 4.55 -2.34
CA GLY A 99 2.72 4.55 -2.32
C GLY A 99 3.41 5.91 -2.24
N ASP A 100 2.68 7.00 -1.92
CA ASP A 100 3.15 8.40 -2.00
C ASP A 100 3.88 8.73 -3.31
N ARG A 101 3.54 8.03 -4.41
CA ARG A 101 4.20 8.22 -5.71
C ARG A 101 3.96 9.63 -6.24
N PHE A 102 2.80 10.23 -5.92
CA PHE A 102 2.47 11.62 -6.20
C PHE A 102 2.61 12.46 -4.91
N ASP A 103 3.84 12.75 -4.53
CA ASP A 103 4.19 13.51 -3.30
C ASP A 103 4.09 15.04 -3.55
N PHE A 104 2.91 15.55 -3.87
CA PHE A 104 2.66 16.98 -3.64
C PHE A 104 2.14 17.10 -2.21
N ARG A 105 2.99 17.57 -1.29
CA ARG A 105 2.67 17.63 0.15
C ARG A 105 1.24 18.13 0.39
N GLU A 106 0.89 19.25 -0.24
CA GLU A 106 -0.45 19.83 -0.28
C GLU A 106 -0.60 20.68 -1.56
N GLY A 107 -1.82 20.96 -2.01
CA GLY A 107 -2.08 21.88 -3.13
C GLY A 107 -3.14 21.39 -4.13
N PRO A 108 -3.57 22.27 -5.05
CA PRO A 108 -4.59 21.95 -6.05
C PRO A 108 -4.17 20.79 -6.96
N GLU A 109 -2.87 20.61 -7.19
CA GLU A 109 -2.33 19.50 -7.98
C GLU A 109 -2.63 18.15 -7.32
N LEU A 110 -2.40 17.98 -6.01
CA LEU A 110 -2.69 16.72 -5.30
C LEU A 110 -4.19 16.40 -5.33
N SER A 111 -5.02 17.40 -5.04
CA SER A 111 -6.47 17.23 -5.01
C SER A 111 -7.02 16.78 -6.36
N ILE A 112 -6.60 17.44 -7.45
CA ILE A 112 -7.04 17.10 -8.81
C ILE A 112 -6.48 15.74 -9.25
N PHE A 113 -5.22 15.44 -8.92
CA PHE A 113 -4.64 14.13 -9.21
C PHE A 113 -5.49 13.01 -8.59
N ARG A 114 -5.78 13.11 -7.29
CA ARG A 114 -6.58 12.11 -6.58
C ARG A 114 -7.99 12.01 -7.14
N MET A 115 -8.64 13.15 -7.40
CA MET A 115 -9.98 13.19 -7.99
C MET A 115 -10.04 12.44 -9.32
N ILE A 116 -9.13 12.75 -10.26
CA ILE A 116 -9.09 12.10 -11.57
C ILE A 116 -8.82 10.61 -11.44
N ILE A 117 -7.85 10.21 -10.60
CA ILE A 117 -7.54 8.79 -10.39
C ILE A 117 -8.75 8.05 -9.84
N PHE A 118 -9.46 8.60 -8.83
CA PHE A 118 -10.65 7.94 -8.29
C PHE A 118 -11.81 7.87 -9.28
N GLU A 119 -12.08 8.94 -10.01
CA GLU A 119 -13.13 8.94 -11.04
C GLU A 119 -12.87 7.90 -12.12
N ARG A 120 -11.60 7.80 -12.56
CA ARG A 120 -11.19 6.77 -13.52
C ARG A 120 -11.26 5.39 -12.91
N TRP A 121 -10.87 5.23 -11.66
CA TRP A 121 -10.89 3.93 -10.97
C TRP A 121 -12.31 3.38 -10.84
N ILE A 122 -13.28 4.23 -10.51
CA ILE A 122 -14.71 3.86 -10.46
C ILE A 122 -15.19 3.36 -11.83
N LYS A 123 -14.71 3.95 -12.93
CA LYS A 123 -15.14 3.63 -14.31
C LYS A 123 -14.42 2.43 -14.91
N GLU A 124 -13.10 2.35 -14.72
CA GLU A 124 -12.22 1.41 -15.43
C GLU A 124 -11.96 0.11 -14.65
N ALA A 125 -11.94 0.17 -13.32
CA ALA A 125 -11.60 -1.00 -12.49
C ALA A 125 -12.30 -0.98 -11.11
N PRO A 126 -13.64 -0.87 -11.04
CA PRO A 126 -14.37 -0.79 -9.78
C PRO A 126 -14.14 -2.01 -8.86
N GLU A 127 -13.88 -3.18 -9.43
CA GLU A 127 -13.59 -4.43 -8.74
C GLU A 127 -12.31 -4.38 -7.91
N THR A 128 -11.35 -3.54 -8.29
CA THR A 128 -10.11 -3.33 -7.52
C THR A 128 -10.23 -2.17 -6.53
N LEU A 129 -11.14 -1.21 -6.78
CA LEU A 129 -11.38 -0.09 -5.88
C LEU A 129 -12.08 -0.49 -4.58
N ILE A 130 -13.13 -1.33 -4.66
CA ILE A 130 -13.90 -1.76 -3.49
C ILE A 130 -13.02 -2.43 -2.41
N PRO A 131 -12.21 -3.47 -2.72
CA PRO A 131 -11.36 -4.09 -1.71
C PRO A 131 -10.28 -3.13 -1.19
N TRP A 132 -9.75 -2.26 -2.07
CA TRP A 132 -8.81 -1.22 -1.67
C TRP A 132 -9.42 -0.23 -0.67
N ALA A 133 -10.64 0.26 -0.94
CA ALA A 133 -11.35 1.22 -0.10
C ALA A 133 -11.72 0.62 1.26
N GLY A 134 -12.08 -0.66 1.30
CA GLY A 134 -12.33 -1.40 2.54
C GLY A 134 -11.07 -1.54 3.41
N LYS A 135 -9.94 -1.90 2.81
CA LYS A 135 -8.64 -1.98 3.50
C LYS A 135 -8.19 -0.63 4.06
N ASN A 136 -8.41 0.46 3.32
CA ASN A 136 -7.93 1.80 3.67
C ASN A 136 -8.96 2.65 4.45
N ASN A 137 -10.08 2.06 4.92
CA ASN A 137 -11.17 2.77 5.59
C ASN A 137 -11.70 4.00 4.82
N TYR A 138 -11.54 4.02 3.50
CA TYR A 138 -11.85 5.19 2.67
C TYR A 138 -13.34 5.57 2.72
N GLY A 139 -14.22 4.57 2.89
CA GLY A 139 -15.66 4.78 3.07
C GLY A 139 -16.05 5.49 4.38
N GLN A 140 -15.21 5.51 5.41
CA GLN A 140 -15.45 6.29 6.62
C GLN A 140 -14.97 7.74 6.49
N ALA A 141 -13.88 7.98 5.75
CA ALA A 141 -13.38 9.33 5.48
C ALA A 141 -14.41 10.18 4.71
N GLY A 142 -15.15 9.58 3.77
CA GLY A 142 -16.26 10.24 3.08
C GLY A 142 -17.43 10.61 4.00
N ARG A 143 -17.68 9.85 5.07
CA ARG A 143 -18.74 10.16 6.06
C ARG A 143 -18.32 11.23 7.06
N ALA A 144 -17.03 11.30 7.40
CA ALA A 144 -16.49 12.34 8.30
C ALA A 144 -16.49 13.74 7.67
N LEU A 145 -16.49 13.83 6.33
CA LEU A 145 -16.61 15.10 5.60
C LEU A 145 -18.07 15.50 5.29
N SER A 146 -19.04 14.62 5.58
CA SER A 146 -20.47 14.89 5.39
C SER A 146 -21.24 15.06 6.70
N SER A 147 -20.56 15.14 7.85
CA SER A 147 -21.16 15.38 9.17
C SER A 147 -20.89 16.80 9.65
#